data_AF-G9X0C7-F1
#
_entry.id   AF-G9X0C7-F1
#
_cell.length_a   1.000
_cell.length_b   1.000
_cell.length_c   1.000
_cell.angle_alpha   90.00
_cell.angle_beta   90.00
_cell.angle_gamma   90.00
#
_symmetry.space_group_name_H-M   'P 1'
#
loop_
_entity.id
_entity.type
_entity.pdbx_description
1 polymer ?
#
loop_
_entity_poly.entity_id
_entity_poly.type
_entity_poly.pdbx_seq_one_letter_code
_entity_poly.pdbx_strand_id
1 'polypeptide(L)'
;MLHAKIGRYIAQYEYNIEDEDILNAISYHTTGRADMSKLEMIICLADYIEENRKFEGVEKIRQLSYIDLYYALYYALNNTMIHLASENDLIHQDTLNARNFLLKNCKKHLEEVKHPHIKKIIQD
;
A
#
# COMPACT_ATOMS: atom_id res chain seq x y z
N MET A 1 2.90 -0.27 13.46
CA MET A 1 4.14 -1.05 13.29
C MET A 1 4.20 -2.31 14.15
N LEU A 2 4.21 -2.22 15.49
CA LEU A 2 4.40 -3.41 16.34
C LEU A 2 3.31 -4.47 16.17
N HIS A 3 2.04 -4.05 16.07
CA HIS A 3 0.92 -4.97 15.93
C HIS A 3 1.00 -5.83 14.66
N ALA A 4 1.56 -5.32 13.55
CA ALA A 4 1.70 -6.08 12.31
C ALA A 4 2.71 -7.23 12.48
N LYS A 5 3.85 -6.94 13.10
CA LYS A 5 4.90 -7.95 13.36
C LYS A 5 4.45 -8.98 14.39
N ILE A 6 3.80 -8.54 15.45
CA ILE A 6 3.22 -9.45 16.46
C ILE A 6 2.09 -10.27 15.85
N GLY A 7 1.22 -9.64 15.06
CA GLY A 7 0.11 -10.30 14.38
C GLY A 7 0.57 -11.42 13.44
N ARG A 8 1.68 -11.23 12.73
CA ARG A 8 2.34 -12.31 11.97
C ARG A 8 2.66 -13.51 12.86
N TYR A 9 3.31 -13.29 14.00
CA TYR A 9 3.68 -14.39 14.90
C TYR A 9 2.46 -15.06 15.53
N ILE A 10 1.43 -14.31 15.90
CA ILE A 10 0.16 -14.87 16.40
C ILE A 10 -0.48 -15.75 15.31
N ALA A 11 -0.56 -15.26 14.08
CA ALA A 11 -1.08 -16.01 12.94
C ALA A 11 -0.31 -17.32 12.73
N GLN A 12 1.02 -17.27 12.86
CA GLN A 12 1.87 -18.44 12.72
C GLN A 12 1.68 -19.46 13.86
N TYR A 13 1.75 -19.01 15.12
CA TYR A 13 1.82 -19.92 16.27
C TYR A 13 0.45 -20.33 16.83
N GLU A 14 -0.54 -19.43 16.84
CA GLU A 14 -1.86 -19.71 17.41
C GLU A 14 -2.82 -20.27 16.37
N TYR A 15 -2.70 -19.81 15.12
CA TYR A 15 -3.58 -20.21 14.02
C TYR A 15 -2.93 -21.19 13.03
N ASN A 16 -1.68 -21.61 13.27
CA ASN A 16 -0.93 -22.56 12.45
C ASN A 16 -0.86 -22.16 10.96
N ILE A 17 -0.77 -20.86 10.67
CA ILE A 17 -0.57 -20.38 9.31
C ILE A 17 0.90 -20.56 8.94
N GLU A 18 1.16 -21.35 7.91
CA GLU A 18 2.52 -21.62 7.39
C GLU A 18 2.79 -20.92 6.05
N ASP A 19 1.76 -20.37 5.39
CA ASP A 19 1.91 -19.67 4.12
C ASP A 19 2.62 -18.33 4.32
N GLU A 20 3.86 -18.26 3.82
CA GLU A 20 4.71 -17.08 3.95
C GLU A 20 4.16 -15.84 3.24
N ASP A 21 3.39 -15.98 2.16
CA ASP A 21 2.79 -14.82 1.49
C ASP A 21 1.68 -14.21 2.35
N ILE A 22 0.86 -15.05 3.01
CA ILE A 22 -0.13 -14.61 4.00
C ILE A 22 0.56 -13.94 5.21
N LEU A 23 1.59 -14.59 5.76
CA LEU A 23 2.33 -14.06 6.90
C LEU A 23 3.05 -12.75 6.56
N ASN A 24 3.55 -12.59 5.34
CA ASN A 24 4.14 -11.33 4.87
C ASN A 24 3.07 -10.24 4.70
N ALA A 25 1.90 -10.57 4.15
CA ALA A 25 0.79 -9.62 4.05
C ALA A 25 0.38 -9.07 5.42
N ILE A 26 0.33 -9.91 6.46
CA ILE A 26 0.10 -9.47 7.83
C ILE A 26 1.28 -8.64 8.36
N SER A 27 2.52 -9.07 8.14
CA SER A 27 3.72 -8.42 8.68
C SER A 27 3.96 -7.00 8.14
N TYR A 28 3.53 -6.74 6.91
CA TYR A 28 3.85 -5.51 6.19
C TYR A 28 2.65 -4.62 5.89
N HIS A 29 1.41 -4.98 6.27
CA HIS A 29 0.22 -4.18 5.94
C HIS A 29 0.27 -2.72 6.42
N THR A 30 0.99 -2.40 7.51
CA THR A 30 1.05 -1.02 8.02
C THR A 30 2.08 -0.13 7.34
N THR A 31 3.21 -0.69 6.90
CA THR A 31 4.35 0.09 6.38
C THR A 31 4.53 -0.12 4.89
N GLY A 32 4.00 -1.21 4.34
CA GLY A 32 4.49 -1.82 3.13
C GLY A 32 5.95 -2.27 3.27
N ARG A 33 6.52 -2.72 2.15
CA ARG A 33 7.96 -2.89 1.92
C ARG A 33 8.28 -2.74 0.44
N ALA A 34 9.56 -2.63 0.08
CA ALA A 34 9.94 -2.75 -1.33
C ALA A 34 9.60 -4.16 -1.85
N ASP A 35 9.20 -4.25 -3.12
CA ASP A 35 8.92 -5.52 -3.81
C ASP A 35 7.85 -6.39 -3.11
N MET A 36 6.76 -5.76 -2.66
CA MET A 36 5.59 -6.46 -2.11
C MET A 36 4.99 -7.40 -3.15
N SER A 37 4.59 -8.59 -2.69
CA SER A 37 3.73 -9.47 -3.47
C SER A 37 2.39 -8.80 -3.78
N LYS A 38 1.65 -9.37 -4.73
CA LYS A 38 0.29 -8.90 -5.03
C LYS A 38 -0.62 -8.98 -3.81
N LEU A 39 -0.50 -10.03 -2.99
CA LEU A 39 -1.31 -10.20 -1.79
C LEU A 39 -0.96 -9.13 -0.75
N GLU A 40 0.32 -8.89 -0.50
CA GLU A 40 0.79 -7.84 0.41
C GLU A 40 0.23 -6.46 0.01
N MET A 41 0.30 -6.11 -1.29
CA MET A 41 -0.25 -4.86 -1.81
C MET A 41 -1.76 -4.75 -1.62
N ILE A 42 -2.51 -5.84 -1.89
CA ILE A 42 -3.96 -5.88 -1.71
C ILE A 42 -4.32 -5.64 -0.26
N ILE A 43 -3.70 -6.36 0.69
CA ILE A 43 -4.02 -6.23 2.11
C ILE A 43 -3.63 -4.85 2.65
N CYS A 44 -2.46 -4.34 2.27
CA CYS A 44 -2.01 -3.00 2.66
C CYS A 44 -2.96 -1.91 2.14
N LEU A 45 -3.37 -1.97 0.87
CA LEU A 45 -4.29 -1.00 0.31
C LEU A 45 -5.69 -1.14 0.91
N ALA A 46 -6.18 -2.36 1.13
CA ALA A 46 -7.50 -2.61 1.70
C ALA A 46 -7.67 -1.97 3.09
N ASP A 47 -6.69 -2.09 3.99
CA ASP A 47 -6.72 -1.41 5.30
C ASP A 47 -6.80 0.12 5.17
N TYR A 48 -6.20 0.67 4.10
CA TYR A 48 -6.18 2.10 3.84
C TYR A 48 -7.49 2.64 3.25
N ILE A 49 -8.24 1.81 2.51
CA ILE A 49 -9.42 2.25 1.74
C ILE A 49 -10.75 1.61 2.14
N GLU A 50 -10.76 0.74 3.16
CA GLU A 50 -11.99 0.10 3.64
C GLU A 50 -13.10 1.12 3.91
N GLU A 51 -14.35 0.70 3.76
CA GLU A 51 -15.54 1.56 3.68
C GLU A 51 -15.73 2.53 4.86
N ASN A 52 -15.22 2.18 6.05
CA ASN A 52 -15.33 2.99 7.25
C ASN A 52 -14.23 4.06 7.37
N ARG A 53 -13.17 4.01 6.55
CA ARG A 53 -12.15 5.07 6.50
C ARG A 53 -12.73 6.37 5.98
N LYS A 54 -12.49 7.45 6.73
CA LYS A 54 -12.90 8.82 6.41
C LYS A 54 -11.73 9.77 6.65
N PHE A 55 -11.03 10.14 5.59
CA PHE A 55 -9.96 11.14 5.62
C PHE A 55 -9.84 11.80 4.23
N GLU A 56 -9.17 12.95 4.19
CA GLU A 56 -8.99 13.70 2.96
C GLU A 56 -8.22 12.86 1.91
N GLY A 57 -8.79 12.72 0.71
CA GLY A 57 -8.16 11.97 -0.38
C GLY A 57 -8.50 10.47 -0.43
N VAL A 58 -9.19 9.89 0.56
CA VAL A 58 -9.56 8.45 0.54
C VAL A 58 -10.37 8.06 -0.71
N GLU A 59 -11.32 8.90 -1.13
CA GLU A 59 -12.15 8.66 -2.32
C GLU A 59 -11.33 8.59 -3.60
N LYS A 60 -10.30 9.44 -3.72
CA LYS A 60 -9.39 9.39 -4.86
C LYS A 60 -8.65 8.06 -4.89
N ILE A 61 -8.17 7.58 -3.73
CA ILE A 61 -7.45 6.31 -3.65
C ILE A 61 -8.37 5.13 -3.98
N ARG A 62 -9.62 5.14 -3.50
CA ARG A 62 -10.65 4.17 -3.89
C ARG A 62 -10.89 4.14 -5.40
N GLN A 63 -10.96 5.30 -6.06
CA GLN A 63 -11.07 5.36 -7.52
C GLN A 63 -9.83 4.80 -8.22
N LEU A 64 -8.63 5.16 -7.73
CA LEU A 64 -7.37 4.66 -8.28
C LEU A 64 -7.24 3.15 -8.12
N SER A 65 -7.76 2.55 -7.04
CA SER A 65 -7.64 1.10 -6.80
C SER A 65 -8.39 0.26 -7.84
N TYR A 66 -9.44 0.80 -8.45
CA TYR A 66 -10.14 0.15 -9.57
C TYR A 66 -9.41 0.26 -10.91
N ILE A 67 -8.42 1.15 -10.99
CA ILE A 67 -7.63 1.38 -12.20
C ILE A 67 -6.33 0.59 -12.13
N ASP A 68 -5.57 0.78 -11.05
CA ASP A 68 -4.21 0.28 -10.93
C ASP A 68 -3.78 0.14 -9.46
N LEU A 69 -3.54 -1.11 -9.03
CA LEU A 69 -3.12 -1.41 -7.66
C LEU A 69 -1.78 -0.77 -7.28
N TYR A 70 -0.80 -0.77 -8.20
CA TYR A 70 0.53 -0.20 -7.94
C TYR A 70 0.45 1.31 -7.73
N TYR A 71 -0.29 2.00 -8.59
CA TYR A 71 -0.45 3.44 -8.54
C TYR A 71 -1.32 3.88 -7.36
N ALA A 72 -2.40 3.16 -7.05
CA ALA A 72 -3.24 3.42 -5.88
C ALA A 72 -2.44 3.30 -4.57
N LEU A 73 -1.67 2.21 -4.42
CA LEU A 73 -0.86 2.02 -3.21
C LEU A 73 0.32 3.01 -3.14
N TYR A 74 0.95 3.33 -4.27
CA TYR A 74 1.93 4.42 -4.34
C TYR A 74 1.33 5.72 -3.80
N TYR A 75 0.14 6.10 -4.27
CA TYR A 75 -0.53 7.33 -3.89
C TYR A 75 -0.88 7.33 -2.40
N ALA A 76 -1.41 6.23 -1.87
CA ALA A 76 -1.70 6.06 -0.45
C ALA A 76 -0.45 6.22 0.44
N LEU A 77 0.65 5.53 0.12
CA LEU A 77 1.89 5.62 0.89
C LEU A 77 2.54 7.01 0.76
N ASN A 78 2.47 7.64 -0.42
CA ASN A 78 2.98 8.99 -0.62
C ASN A 78 2.21 10.01 0.23
N ASN A 79 0.88 9.91 0.31
CA ASN A 79 0.06 10.77 1.15
C ASN A 79 0.32 10.52 2.64
N THR A 80 0.53 9.26 3.03
CA THR A 80 0.91 8.91 4.41
C THR A 80 2.21 9.58 4.80
N MET A 81 3.22 9.57 3.93
CA MET A 81 4.49 10.25 4.18
C MET A 81 4.34 11.77 4.27
N ILE A 82 3.53 12.39 3.40
CA ILE A 82 3.27 13.83 3.44
C ILE A 82 2.59 14.22 4.75
N HIS A 83 1.58 13.45 5.18
CA HIS A 83 0.87 13.68 6.43
C HIS A 83 1.80 13.54 7.64
N LEU A 84 2.58 12.46 7.73
CA LEU A 84 3.54 12.28 8.83
C LEU A 84 4.58 13.42 8.85
N ALA A 85 5.07 13.84 7.70
CA ALA A 85 6.00 14.97 7.61
C ALA A 85 5.35 16.29 8.03
N SER A 86 4.07 16.53 7.71
CA SER A 86 3.37 17.75 8.12
C SER A 86 3.15 17.82 9.62
N GLU A 87 2.95 16.66 10.27
CA GLU A 87 2.83 16.55 11.72
C GLU A 87 4.19 16.46 12.44
N ASN A 88 5.30 16.52 11.70
CA ASN A 88 6.67 16.35 12.21
C ASN A 88 6.89 14.99 12.92
N ASP A 89 6.21 13.95 12.44
CA ASP A 89 6.30 12.58 12.92
C ASP A 89 7.39 11.76 12.22
N LEU A 90 7.80 10.66 12.87
CA LEU A 90 8.75 9.72 12.32
C LEU A 90 8.15 8.92 11.15
N ILE A 91 8.92 8.81 10.07
CA ILE A 91 8.57 8.00 8.91
C ILE A 91 9.43 6.74 8.91
N HIS A 92 8.79 5.57 8.88
CA HIS A 92 9.52 4.30 8.85
C HIS A 92 10.23 4.09 7.50
N GLN A 93 11.44 3.55 7.53
CA GLN A 93 12.26 3.33 6.33
C GLN A 93 11.58 2.41 5.30
N ASP A 94 10.83 1.40 5.76
CA ASP A 94 10.10 0.50 4.85
C ASP A 94 9.03 1.23 4.04
N THR A 95 8.35 2.22 4.63
CA THR A 95 7.36 3.04 3.93
C THR A 95 8.00 3.83 2.80
N LEU A 96 9.16 4.45 3.07
CA LEU A 96 9.94 5.17 2.06
C LEU A 96 10.39 4.22 0.94
N ASN A 97 10.89 3.04 1.29
CA ASN A 97 11.36 2.03 0.34
C ASN A 97 10.21 1.50 -0.53
N ALA A 98 9.06 1.19 0.06
CA ALA A 98 7.84 0.77 -0.62
C ALA A 98 7.36 1.84 -1.61
N ARG A 99 7.24 3.09 -1.16
CA ARG A 99 6.82 4.22 -1.98
C ARG A 99 7.75 4.42 -3.19
N ASN A 100 9.07 4.35 -2.99
CA ASN A 100 10.03 4.49 -4.08
C ASN A 100 10.01 3.31 -5.06
N PHE A 101 9.81 2.09 -4.56
CA PHE A 101 9.65 0.92 -5.40
C PHE A 101 8.39 1.03 -6.27
N LEU A 102 7.26 1.38 -5.67
CA LEU A 102 5.99 1.53 -6.40
C LEU A 102 6.05 2.67 -7.41
N LEU A 103 6.65 3.83 -7.07
CA LEU A 103 6.82 4.94 -8.02
C LEU A 103 7.62 4.55 -9.27
N LYS A 104 8.68 3.74 -9.11
CA LYS A 104 9.51 3.29 -10.23
C LYS A 104 8.75 2.31 -11.13
N ASN A 105 7.86 1.51 -10.56
CA ASN A 105 7.20 0.42 -11.27
C ASN A 105 5.80 0.78 -11.77
N CYS A 106 5.11 1.74 -11.15
CA CYS A 106 3.78 2.15 -11.59
C CYS A 106 3.81 2.72 -13.01
N LYS A 107 4.84 3.49 -13.39
CA LYS A 107 4.99 4.00 -14.77
C LYS A 107 5.03 2.88 -15.81
N LYS A 108 5.78 1.80 -15.53
CA LYS A 108 5.87 0.63 -16.42
C LYS A 108 4.52 -0.08 -16.52
N HIS A 109 3.90 -0.32 -15.36
CA HIS A 109 2.61 -1.02 -15.30
C HIS A 109 1.51 -0.24 -16.05
N LEU A 110 1.47 1.09 -15.93
CA LEU A 110 0.53 1.95 -16.64
C LEU A 110 0.77 2.02 -18.16
N GLU A 111 2.01 1.82 -18.62
CA GLU A 111 2.34 1.69 -20.04
C GLU A 111 1.89 0.33 -20.62
N GLU A 112 1.97 -0.72 -19.81
CA GLU A 112 1.56 -2.09 -20.16
C GLU A 112 0.04 -2.27 -20.15
N VAL A 113 -0.65 -1.67 -19.17
CA VAL A 113 -2.10 -1.62 -19.06
C VAL A 113 -2.61 -0.54 -20.03
N LYS A 114 -2.76 -0.90 -21.32
CA LYS A 114 -3.30 -0.04 -22.40
C LYS A 114 -4.74 0.44 -22.12
N HIS A 115 -4.96 1.31 -21.14
CA HIS A 115 -6.28 1.83 -20.80
C HIS A 115 -6.36 3.33 -21.16
N PRO A 116 -7.16 3.72 -22.16
CA PRO A 116 -7.15 5.08 -22.74
C PRO A 116 -7.57 6.20 -21.77
N HIS A 117 -8.20 5.88 -20.64
CA HIS A 117 -8.63 6.85 -19.63
C HIS A 117 -7.58 7.21 -18.55
N ILE A 118 -6.45 6.51 -18.51
CA ILE A 118 -5.43 6.66 -17.44
C ILE A 118 -4.69 8.00 -17.51
N LYS A 119 -4.38 8.49 -18.73
CA LYS A 119 -3.55 9.70 -18.89
C LYS A 119 -4.12 10.96 -18.22
N LYS A 120 -5.45 11.08 -18.16
CA LYS A 120 -6.12 12.24 -17.55
C LYS A 120 -6.15 12.19 -16.02
N ILE A 121 -6.04 11.01 -15.42
CA ILE A 121 -6.17 10.81 -13.96
C ILE A 121 -4.82 10.97 -13.25
N ILE A 122 -3.71 10.85 -13.98
CA ILE A 122 -2.32 10.87 -13.48
C ILE A 122 -1.65 12.24 -13.66
N GLN A 123 -2.25 13.14 -14.45
CA GLN A 123 -1.73 14.48 -14.75
C GLN A 123 -2.23 15.58 -13.80
N ASP A 124 -3.19 15.26 -12.92
CA ASP A 124 -3.70 16.10 -11.84
C ASP A 124 -3.18 15.58 -10.48
#